data_AF-A0A1V5N1E5-F1
#
_entry.id   AF-A0A1V5N1E5-F1
#
_cell.length_a   1.000
_cell.length_b   1.000
_cell.length_c   1.000
_cell.angle_alpha   90.00
_cell.angle_beta   90.00
_cell.angle_gamma   90.00
#
_symmetry.space_group_name_H-M   'P 1'
#
loop_
_entity.id
_entity.type
_entity.pdbx_description
1 polymer ?
#
loop_
_entity_poly.entity_id
_entity_poly.type
_entity_poly.pdbx_seq_one_letter_code
_entity_poly.pdbx_strand_id
1 'polypeptide(L)'
;MDHLFQSIRLAKIVVFLQNILVFQKEIPTFARSFSVQLTEILILMYLTPEKKQEIFGQYGKSNTDTGSPESQIALFSYRINHLTEHLKSNKKDYSTARALRMLVGKRRRLLDYLKDKEIEKYRALIKELGLRR
;
A
#
# COMPACT_ATOMS: atom_id res chain seq x y z
N MET A 1 30.64 -4.28 11.12
CA MET A 1 30.62 -5.61 10.47
C MET A 1 29.33 -5.84 9.68
N ASP A 2 28.23 -5.15 9.99
CA ASP A 2 26.90 -5.40 9.38
C ASP A 2 26.74 -4.90 7.93
N HIS A 3 27.43 -3.83 7.53
CA HIS A 3 27.35 -3.30 6.15
C HIS A 3 27.92 -4.25 5.08
N LEU A 4 28.92 -5.08 5.44
CA LEU A 4 29.50 -6.11 4.57
C LEU A 4 28.56 -7.31 4.38
N PHE A 5 27.78 -7.66 5.41
CA PHE A 5 26.76 -8.69 5.29
C PHE A 5 25.55 -8.23 4.46
N GLN A 6 25.20 -6.94 4.55
CA GLN A 6 24.13 -6.35 3.75
C GLN A 6 24.49 -6.30 2.26
N SER A 7 25.72 -5.92 1.91
CA SER A 7 26.19 -5.87 0.53
C SER A 7 26.29 -7.26 -0.12
N ILE A 8 26.70 -8.29 0.63
CA ILE A 8 26.74 -9.69 0.15
C ILE A 8 25.32 -10.24 -0.06
N ARG A 9 24.36 -9.91 0.82
CA ARG A 9 22.94 -10.28 0.64
C ARG A 9 22.35 -9.63 -0.60
N LEU A 10 22.61 -8.35 -0.81
CA LEU A 10 22.14 -7.61 -1.97
C LEU A 10 22.77 -8.13 -3.27
N ALA A 11 24.07 -8.45 -3.27
CA ALA A 11 24.74 -9.03 -4.44
C ALA A 11 24.18 -10.41 -4.83
N LYS A 12 23.89 -11.27 -3.84
CA LYS A 12 23.24 -12.57 -4.09
C LYS A 12 21.81 -12.41 -4.64
N ILE A 13 21.06 -11.42 -4.16
CA ILE A 13 19.72 -11.10 -4.67
C ILE A 13 19.78 -10.57 -6.10
N VAL A 14 20.73 -9.66 -6.41
CA VAL A 14 20.91 -9.10 -7.75
C VAL A 14 21.27 -10.20 -8.76
N VAL A 15 22.22 -11.08 -8.42
CA VAL A 15 22.60 -12.22 -9.28
C VAL A 15 21.44 -13.21 -9.46
N PHE A 16 20.68 -13.47 -8.41
CA PHE A 16 19.48 -14.31 -8.48
C PHE A 16 18.42 -13.71 -9.41
N LEU A 17 18.16 -12.40 -9.30
CA LEU A 17 17.23 -11.69 -10.16
C LEU A 17 17.70 -11.61 -11.62
N GLN A 18 19.00 -11.43 -11.86
CA GLN A 18 19.59 -11.44 -13.21
C GLN A 18 19.48 -12.82 -13.87
N ASN A 19 19.73 -13.90 -13.13
CA ASN A 19 19.58 -15.26 -13.64
C ASN A 19 18.11 -15.61 -13.93
N ILE A 20 17.16 -15.09 -13.15
CA ILE A 20 15.73 -15.24 -13.44
C ILE A 20 15.32 -14.47 -14.70
N LEU A 21 15.86 -13.27 -14.91
CA LEU A 21 15.60 -12.47 -16.12
C LEU A 21 16.08 -13.15 -17.40
N VAL A 22 17.19 -13.89 -17.32
CA VAL A 22 17.68 -14.73 -18.42
C VAL A 22 16.75 -15.93 -18.66
N PHE A 23 16.26 -16.56 -17.59
CA PHE A 23 15.37 -17.74 -17.66
C PHE A 23 13.94 -17.42 -18.15
N GLN A 24 13.47 -16.18 -18.01
CA GLN A 24 12.16 -15.75 -18.53
C GLN A 24 12.05 -15.73 -20.06
N LYS A 25 13.19 -15.75 -20.79
CA LYS A 25 13.18 -15.75 -22.26
C LYS A 25 12.83 -17.11 -22.88
N GLU A 26 12.94 -18.21 -22.13
CA GLU A 26 12.75 -19.57 -22.67
C GLU A 26 11.39 -20.20 -22.32
N ILE A 27 10.67 -19.68 -21.33
CA ILE A 27 9.37 -20.25 -20.90
C ILE A 27 8.33 -19.12 -20.71
N PRO A 28 7.54 -18.77 -21.74
CA PRO A 28 6.63 -17.62 -21.70
C PRO A 28 5.50 -17.77 -20.67
N THR A 29 5.13 -19.00 -20.32
CA THR A 29 4.15 -19.31 -19.27
C THR A 29 4.69 -19.09 -17.85
N PHE A 30 5.98 -19.35 -17.61
CA PHE A 30 6.64 -19.13 -16.32
C PHE A 30 6.92 -17.63 -16.08
N ALA A 31 7.31 -16.91 -17.13
CA ALA A 31 7.51 -15.46 -17.10
C ALA A 31 6.26 -14.72 -16.63
N ARG A 32 5.06 -15.19 -17.04
CA ARG A 32 3.78 -14.61 -16.59
C ARG A 32 3.56 -14.80 -15.10
N SER A 33 3.75 -16.01 -14.56
CA SER A 33 3.60 -16.28 -13.12
C SER A 33 4.59 -15.49 -12.26
N PHE A 34 5.84 -15.42 -12.70
CA PHE A 34 6.91 -14.73 -11.98
C PHE A 34 6.79 -13.20 -12.09
N SER A 35 6.28 -12.67 -13.21
CA SER A 35 5.92 -11.25 -13.34
C SER A 35 4.79 -10.84 -12.41
N VAL A 36 3.79 -11.72 -12.22
CA VAL A 36 2.68 -11.50 -11.26
C VAL A 36 3.20 -11.49 -9.83
N GLN A 37 4.07 -12.42 -9.46
CA GLN A 37 4.71 -12.45 -8.13
C GLN A 37 5.62 -11.24 -7.88
N LEU A 38 6.39 -10.79 -8.88
CA LEU A 38 7.17 -9.56 -8.78
C LEU A 38 6.28 -8.32 -8.63
N THR A 39 5.14 -8.25 -9.32
CA THR A 39 4.16 -7.19 -9.08
C THR A 39 3.50 -7.29 -7.71
N GLU A 40 3.22 -8.48 -7.18
CA GLU A 40 2.70 -8.67 -5.81
C GLU A 40 3.73 -8.22 -4.75
N ILE A 41 5.02 -8.47 -4.98
CA ILE A 41 6.12 -7.96 -4.14
C ILE A 41 6.26 -6.43 -4.29
N LEU A 42 6.07 -5.88 -5.49
CA LEU A 42 6.05 -4.43 -5.72
C LEU A 42 4.84 -3.75 -5.03
N ILE A 43 3.69 -4.44 -4.97
CA ILE A 43 2.49 -4.03 -4.20
C ILE A 43 2.76 -4.06 -2.69
N LEU A 44 3.84 -4.68 -2.22
CA LEU A 44 4.29 -4.56 -0.82
C LEU A 44 5.21 -3.33 -0.61
N MET A 45 5.75 -2.72 -1.67
CA MET A 45 6.76 -1.64 -1.62
C MET A 45 6.22 -0.23 -1.98
N TYR A 46 4.89 -0.01 -2.06
CA TYR A 46 4.33 1.34 -2.27
C TYR A 46 4.15 2.16 -0.99
N LEU A 47 4.28 1.51 0.16
CA LEU A 47 4.03 2.10 1.48
C LEU A 47 5.28 1.97 2.34
N THR A 48 6.24 2.85 2.07
CA THR A 48 7.50 2.91 2.81
C THR A 48 7.27 3.40 4.25
N PRO A 49 8.16 3.07 5.19
CA PRO A 49 8.03 3.55 6.58
C PRO A 49 8.01 5.08 6.66
N GLU A 50 8.75 5.78 5.80
CA GLU A 50 8.77 7.24 5.72
C GLU A 50 7.39 7.77 5.32
N LYS A 51 6.75 7.16 4.31
CA LYS A 51 5.42 7.61 3.89
C LYS A 51 4.36 7.37 4.98
N LYS A 52 4.49 6.28 5.74
CA LYS A 52 3.61 6.04 6.90
C LYS A 52 3.82 7.11 7.97
N GLN A 53 5.06 7.43 8.31
CA GLN A 53 5.38 8.48 9.29
C GLN A 53 4.85 9.84 8.84
N GLU A 54 4.97 10.17 7.56
CA GLU A 54 4.41 11.40 6.99
C GLU A 54 2.88 11.46 7.19
N ILE A 55 2.17 10.38 6.84
CA ILE A 55 0.70 10.31 7.00
C ILE A 55 0.32 10.42 8.49
N PHE A 56 1.00 9.70 9.38
CA PHE A 56 0.69 9.76 10.81
C PHE A 56 1.05 11.11 11.43
N GLY A 57 2.10 11.77 10.97
CA GLY A 57 2.47 13.12 11.43
C GLY A 57 1.49 14.20 10.95
N GLN A 58 0.92 14.06 9.75
CA GLN A 58 -0.04 15.02 9.21
C GLN A 58 -1.44 14.87 9.82
N TYR A 59 -1.91 13.63 10.00
CA TYR A 59 -3.31 13.35 10.35
C TYR A 59 -3.49 12.80 11.77
N GLY A 60 -2.41 12.46 12.47
CA GLY A 60 -2.43 12.04 13.87
C GLY A 60 -2.43 13.23 14.83
N LYS A 61 -2.77 12.97 16.10
CA LYS A 61 -2.69 14.01 17.14
C LYS A 61 -1.25 14.33 17.56
N SER A 62 -0.34 13.38 17.34
CA SER A 62 1.09 13.48 17.59
C SER A 62 1.85 12.58 16.63
N ASN A 63 3.17 12.78 16.48
CA ASN A 63 4.03 11.93 15.64
C ASN A 63 4.11 10.46 16.09
N THR A 64 3.60 10.14 17.28
CA THR A 64 3.52 8.77 17.82
C THR A 64 2.12 8.18 17.73
N ASP A 65 1.12 8.99 17.38
CA ASP A 65 -0.27 8.56 17.27
C ASP A 65 -0.50 7.83 15.94
N THR A 66 -0.42 6.51 16.02
CA THR A 66 -0.74 5.60 14.91
C THR A 66 -2.15 5.05 15.02
N GLY A 67 -2.91 5.37 16.07
CA GLY A 67 -4.18 4.72 16.40
C GLY A 67 -5.42 5.56 16.12
N SER A 68 -5.27 6.86 15.94
CA SER A 68 -6.40 7.76 15.71
C SER A 68 -7.25 7.38 14.48
N PRO A 69 -8.58 7.54 14.56
CA PRO A 69 -9.46 7.34 13.42
C PRO A 69 -9.03 8.14 12.18
N GLU A 70 -8.65 9.40 12.37
CA GLU A 70 -8.25 10.35 11.33
C GLU A 70 -7.03 9.84 10.55
N SER A 71 -5.98 9.46 11.28
CA SER A 71 -4.74 8.98 10.69
C SER A 71 -4.89 7.63 9.99
N GLN A 72 -5.72 6.73 10.53
CA GLN A 72 -6.06 5.46 9.89
C GLN A 72 -6.92 5.65 8.63
N ILE A 73 -7.86 6.61 8.63
CA ILE A 73 -8.65 6.97 7.45
C ILE A 73 -7.74 7.51 6.34
N ALA A 74 -6.78 8.38 6.67
CA ALA A 74 -5.81 8.90 5.72
C ALA A 74 -4.94 7.77 5.13
N LEU A 75 -4.43 6.87 5.99
CA LEU A 75 -3.66 5.71 5.57
C LEU A 75 -4.47 4.80 4.61
N PHE A 76 -5.72 4.46 4.97
CA PHE A 76 -6.55 3.65 4.08
C PHE A 76 -6.86 4.36 2.78
N SER A 77 -7.05 5.68 2.78
CA SER A 77 -7.28 6.46 1.56
C SER A 77 -6.08 6.38 0.62
N TYR A 78 -4.86 6.55 1.15
CA TYR A 78 -3.64 6.39 0.36
C TYR A 78 -3.54 4.99 -0.26
N ARG A 79 -3.80 3.94 0.53
CA ARG A 79 -3.79 2.54 0.04
C ARG A 79 -4.86 2.26 -1.01
N ILE A 80 -6.08 2.78 -0.81
CA ILE A 80 -7.19 2.62 -1.76
C ILE A 80 -6.82 3.25 -3.10
N ASN A 81 -6.24 4.46 -3.09
CA ASN A 81 -5.83 5.14 -4.33
C ASN A 81 -4.80 4.30 -5.09
N HIS A 82 -3.76 3.82 -4.40
CA HIS A 82 -2.74 2.97 -5.02
C HIS A 82 -3.32 1.69 -5.64
N LEU A 83 -4.13 0.94 -4.88
CA LEU A 83 -4.73 -0.30 -5.38
C LEU A 83 -5.74 -0.05 -6.50
N THR A 84 -6.42 1.09 -6.49
CA THR A 84 -7.32 1.49 -7.57
C THR A 84 -6.56 1.68 -8.88
N GLU A 85 -5.42 2.39 -8.85
CA GLU A 85 -4.57 2.53 -10.04
C GLU A 85 -4.01 1.18 -10.52
N HIS A 86 -3.56 0.33 -9.59
CA HIS A 86 -3.07 -1.01 -9.92
C HIS A 86 -4.10 -1.86 -10.67
N LEU A 87 -5.36 -1.82 -10.23
CA LEU A 87 -6.44 -2.61 -10.83
C LEU A 87 -6.89 -2.08 -12.20
N LYS A 88 -6.59 -0.81 -12.56
CA LYS A 88 -6.90 -0.28 -13.90
C LYS A 88 -6.15 -1.05 -14.98
N SER A 89 -4.88 -1.36 -14.74
CA SER A 89 -4.06 -2.19 -15.62
C SER A 89 -4.25 -3.70 -15.38
N ASN A 90 -4.58 -4.11 -14.15
CA ASN A 90 -4.72 -5.51 -13.75
C ASN A 90 -6.16 -5.93 -13.44
N LYS A 91 -7.06 -5.78 -14.40
CA LYS A 91 -8.52 -6.02 -14.22
C LYS A 91 -8.90 -7.44 -13.76
N LYS A 92 -8.03 -8.43 -13.98
CA LYS A 92 -8.25 -9.84 -13.61
C LYS A 92 -7.66 -10.23 -12.25
N ASP A 93 -7.05 -9.29 -11.53
CA ASP A 93 -6.55 -9.54 -10.18
C ASP A 93 -7.68 -9.43 -9.14
N TYR A 94 -8.38 -10.54 -8.95
CA TYR A 94 -9.50 -10.65 -8.01
C TYR A 94 -9.06 -10.63 -6.54
N SER A 95 -7.81 -11.01 -6.25
CA SER A 95 -7.24 -11.01 -4.90
C SER A 95 -7.06 -9.57 -4.43
N THR A 96 -6.42 -8.75 -5.27
CA THR A 96 -6.23 -7.32 -5.01
C THR A 96 -7.57 -6.57 -4.98
N ALA A 97 -8.51 -6.91 -5.87
CA ALA A 97 -9.87 -6.35 -5.84
C ALA A 97 -10.61 -6.66 -4.53
N ARG A 98 -10.44 -7.87 -3.97
CA ARG A 98 -10.99 -8.24 -2.65
C ARG A 98 -10.34 -7.41 -1.54
N ALA A 99 -9.01 -7.29 -1.53
CA ALA A 99 -8.28 -6.49 -0.56
C ALA A 99 -8.71 -5.01 -0.59
N LEU A 100 -8.87 -4.44 -1.79
CA LEU A 100 -9.38 -3.09 -2.00
C LEU A 100 -10.77 -2.91 -1.38
N ARG A 101 -11.72 -3.81 -1.67
CA ARG A 101 -13.08 -3.74 -1.10
C ARG A 101 -13.06 -3.79 0.43
N MET A 102 -12.19 -4.63 1.01
CA MET A 102 -12.03 -4.69 2.46
C MET A 102 -11.52 -3.37 3.04
N LEU A 103 -10.53 -2.73 2.40
CA LEU A 103 -10.00 -1.44 2.84
C LEU A 103 -11.05 -0.33 2.73
N VAL A 104 -11.84 -0.31 1.65
CA VAL A 104 -12.96 0.63 1.49
C VAL A 104 -13.97 0.45 2.62
N GLY A 105 -14.32 -0.79 2.97
CA GLY A 105 -15.21 -1.10 4.08
C GLY A 105 -14.66 -0.63 5.44
N LYS A 106 -13.37 -0.87 5.71
CA LYS A 106 -12.70 -0.41 6.94
C LYS A 106 -12.72 1.12 7.05
N ARG A 107 -12.35 1.82 5.98
CA ARG A 107 -12.39 3.30 5.92
C ARG A 107 -13.79 3.84 6.15
N ARG A 108 -14.81 3.21 5.53
CA ARG A 108 -16.21 3.62 5.71
C ARG A 108 -16.64 3.55 7.18
N ARG A 109 -16.35 2.44 7.87
CA ARG A 109 -16.68 2.26 9.28
C ARG A 109 -16.01 3.31 10.18
N LEU A 110 -14.74 3.63 9.94
CA LEU A 110 -14.04 4.66 10.71
C LEU A 110 -14.61 6.06 10.48
N LEU A 111 -14.95 6.39 9.23
CA LEU A 111 -15.60 7.65 8.91
C LEU A 111 -17.00 7.75 9.52
N ASP A 112 -17.76 6.67 9.56
CA ASP A 112 -19.07 6.63 10.21
C ASP A 112 -18.92 6.83 11.73
N TYR A 113 -17.95 6.15 12.35
CA TYR A 113 -17.59 6.37 13.75
C TYR A 113 -17.17 7.82 14.04
N LEU A 114 -16.32 8.41 13.21
CA LEU A 114 -15.86 9.79 13.38
C LEU A 114 -17.01 10.79 13.21
N LYS A 115 -17.93 10.53 12.27
CA LYS A 115 -19.14 11.33 12.06
C LYS A 115 -20.01 11.37 13.31
N ASP A 116 -20.20 10.22 13.97
CA ASP A 116 -21.05 10.09 15.15
C ASP A 116 -20.40 10.69 16.40
N LYS A 117 -19.07 10.66 16.50
CA LYS A 117 -18.32 11.18 17.65
C LYS A 117 -18.01 12.68 17.54
N GLU A 118 -17.57 13.13 16.38
CA GLU A 118 -17.06 14.49 16.20
C GLU A 118 -17.25 14.96 14.75
N ILE A 119 -18.44 15.51 14.47
CA ILE A 119 -18.88 15.87 13.12
C ILE A 119 -17.96 16.90 12.43
N GLU A 120 -17.36 17.82 13.19
CA GLU A 120 -16.49 18.86 12.63
C GLU A 120 -15.18 18.27 12.09
N LYS A 121 -14.57 17.31 12.82
CA LYS A 121 -13.40 16.58 12.32
C LYS A 121 -13.73 15.73 11.12
N TYR A 122 -14.88 15.08 11.12
CA TYR A 122 -15.35 14.32 9.96
C TYR A 122 -15.44 15.19 8.69
N ARG A 123 -16.05 16.39 8.81
CA ARG A 123 -16.18 17.33 7.69
C ARG A 123 -14.84 17.87 7.21
N ALA A 124 -13.97 18.26 8.15
CA ALA A 124 -12.62 18.72 7.83
C ALA A 124 -11.81 17.64 7.10
N LEU A 125 -11.80 16.42 7.63
CA LEU A 125 -11.04 15.30 7.08
C LEU A 125 -11.54 14.88 5.70
N ILE A 126 -12.86 14.87 5.46
CA ILE A 126 -13.42 14.57 4.15
C ILE A 126 -13.00 15.61 3.10
N LYS A 127 -13.02 16.90 3.48
CA LYS A 127 -12.62 17.99 2.59
C LYS A 127 -11.14 17.89 2.25
N GLU A 128 -10.30 17.64 3.24
CA GLU A 128 -8.85 17.51 3.10
C GLU A 128 -8.46 16.31 2.22
N LEU A 129 -9.07 15.14 2.47
CA LEU A 129 -8.80 13.91 1.71
C LEU A 129 -9.54 13.83 0.36
N GLY A 130 -10.37 14.82 0.02
CA GLY A 130 -11.14 14.86 -1.23
C GLY A 130 -12.11 13.68 -1.39
N LEU A 131 -12.64 13.14 -0.29
CA LEU A 131 -13.53 11.97 -0.33
C LEU A 131 -14.95 12.39 -0.73
N ARG A 132 -15.50 11.75 -1.77
CA ARG A 132 -16.91 11.95 -2.15
C ARG A 132 -17.83 11.05 -1.33
N ARG A 133 -18.87 11.62 -0.74
CA ARG A 133 -19.90 10.94 0.06
C ARG A 133 -21.28 11.49 -0.26
#